data_AF-A0A7J4JGJ3-F1
#
_entry.id   AF-A0A7J4JGJ3-F1
#
_cell.length_a   1.000
_cell.length_b   1.000
_cell.length_c   1.000
_cell.angle_alpha   90.00
_cell.angle_beta   90.00
_cell.angle_gamma   90.00
#
_symmetry.space_group_name_H-M   'P 1'
#
loop_
_entity.id
_entity.type
_entity.pdbx_description
1 polymer ?
#
loop_
_entity_poly.entity_id
_entity_poly.type
_entity_poly.pdbx_seq_one_letter_code
_entity_poly.pdbx_strand_id
1 'polypeptide(L)' 'MVLEAEVKLKKWGSSIGMVLPKKAVEKEGLKEGETVRVMIFKKRNPWIESFGTMKFSKSTEEILKEVDEEGWDE' A
#
# COMPACT_ATOMS: atom_id res chain seq x y z
N MET A 1 1.74 23.94 9.73
CA MET A 1 2.87 23.01 9.64
C MET A 1 2.37 21.73 8.98
N VAL A 2 3.11 21.17 8.02
CA VAL A 2 2.68 20.00 7.24
C VAL A 2 3.77 18.94 7.36
N LEU A 3 3.43 17.82 7.98
CA LEU A 3 4.29 16.63 8.06
C LEU A 3 3.91 15.69 6.92
N GLU A 4 4.85 15.46 6.00
CA GLU A 4 4.73 14.40 4.99
C GLU A 4 5.60 13.22 5.41
N ALA A 5 4.96 12.07 5.61
CA ALA A 5 5.65 10.83 5.94
C ALA A 5 4.89 9.64 5.35
N GLU A 6 5.63 8.66 4.84
CA GLU A 6 5.06 7.36 4.52
C GLU A 6 4.85 6.57 5.80
N VAL A 7 3.62 6.16 6.06
CA VAL A 7 3.24 5.50 7.31
C VAL A 7 2.42 4.26 7.04
N LYS A 8 2.54 3.29 7.95
CA LYS A 8 1.70 2.09 7.93
C LYS A 8 0.44 2.32 8.75
N LEU A 9 -0.69 1.90 8.19
CA LEU A 9 -1.94 1.80 8.90
C LEU A 9 -1.95 0.52 9.74
N LYS A 10 -2.48 0.60 10.96
CA LYS A 10 -2.60 -0.55 11.88
C LYS A 10 -3.99 -0.60 12.51
N LYS A 11 -4.53 -1.79 12.70
CA LYS A 11 -5.81 -2.00 13.42
C LYS A 11 -5.61 -1.89 14.93
N TRP A 12 -6.44 -1.09 15.58
CA TRP A 12 -6.54 -0.94 17.03
C TRP A 12 -8.00 -1.15 17.45
N GLY A 13 -8.33 -2.35 17.93
CA GLY A 13 -9.71 -2.72 18.23
C GLY A 13 -10.61 -2.60 17.00
N SER A 14 -11.64 -1.76 17.08
CA SER A 14 -12.55 -1.43 15.98
C SER A 14 -12.08 -0.28 15.08
N SER A 15 -10.93 0.33 15.36
CA SER A 15 -10.40 1.51 14.67
C SER A 15 -9.14 1.22 13.86
N ILE A 16 -8.81 2.11 12.92
CA ILE A 16 -7.52 2.12 12.21
C ILE A 16 -6.71 3.32 12.70
N GLY A 17 -5.47 3.07 13.14
CA GLY A 17 -4.48 4.08 13.49
C GLY A 17 -3.37 4.19 12.45
N MET A 18 -2.65 5.30 12.51
CA MET A 18 -1.45 5.57 11.71
C MET A 18 -0.22 5.48 12.63
N VAL A 19 0.83 4.76 12.22
CA VAL A 19 2.07 4.69 13.00
C VAL A 19 3.04 5.75 12.50
N LEU A 20 3.23 6.81 13.29
CA LEU A 20 4.18 7.88 12.98
C LEU A 20 5.61 7.46 13.39
N PRO A 21 6.62 7.69 12.53
CA PRO A 21 8.02 7.46 12.90
C PRO A 21 8.44 8.36 14.06
N LYS A 22 9.13 7.79 15.06
CA LYS A 22 9.58 8.52 16.27
C LYS A 22 10.33 9.82 15.95
N LYS A 23 11.25 9.77 14.98
CA LYS A 23 12.03 10.94 14.54
C LYS A 23 11.15 12.10 14.05
N ALA A 24 10.05 11.79 13.38
CA ALA A 24 9.12 12.80 12.87
C ALA A 24 8.27 13.40 14.01
N VAL A 25 7.88 12.56 14.98
CA VAL A 25 7.18 13.00 16.21
C VAL A 25 8.05 13.95 17.02
N GLU A 26 9.32 13.60 17.26
CA GLU A 26 10.26 14.41 18.04
C GLU A 26 10.60 15.73 17.36
N LYS A 27 10.85 15.71 16.03
CA LYS A 27 11.20 16.90 15.25
C LYS A 27 10.07 17.94 15.25
N GLU A 28 8.83 17.50 15.10
CA GLU A 28 7.67 18.39 15.03
C GLU A 28 7.05 18.66 16.41
N GLY A 29 7.62 18.09 17.49
CA GLY A 29 7.17 18.32 18.86
C GLY A 29 5.78 17.75 19.18
N LEU A 30 5.34 16.73 18.44
CA LEU A 30 4.04 16.08 18.63
C LEU A 30 4.03 15.28 19.94
N LYS A 31 2.89 15.30 20.65
CA LYS A 31 2.70 14.61 21.93
C LYS A 31 1.55 13.63 21.87
N GLU A 32 1.65 12.58 22.70
CA GLU A 32 0.54 11.64 22.89
C GLU A 32 -0.72 12.37 23.41
N GLY A 33 -1.88 12.01 22.87
CA GLY A 33 -3.17 12.62 23.23
C GLY A 33 -3.50 13.93 22.51
N GLU A 34 -2.58 14.48 21.71
CA GLU A 34 -2.83 15.68 20.93
C GLU A 34 -3.74 15.38 19.72
N THR A 35 -4.67 16.29 19.42
CA THR A 35 -5.53 16.18 18.23
C THR A 35 -4.88 16.90 17.07
N VAL A 36 -4.66 16.18 15.97
CA VAL A 36 -4.05 16.72 14.75
C VAL A 36 -4.97 16.52 13.55
N ARG A 37 -4.90 17.43 12.58
CA ARG A 37 -5.58 17.28 11.28
C ARG A 37 -4.63 16.60 10.30
N VAL A 38 -5.08 15.53 9.66
CA VAL A 38 -4.27 14.76 8.70
C VAL A 38 -4.89 14.82 7.29
N MET A 39 -4.02 14.76 6.28
CA MET A 39 -4.39 14.58 4.88
C MET A 39 -3.78 13.26 4.40
N ILE A 40 -4.60 12.37 3.84
CA ILE A 40 -4.18 10.99 3.53
C ILE A 40 -4.19 10.80 2.02
N PHE A 41 -3.05 10.38 1.47
CA PHE A 41 -2.90 9.96 0.08
C PHE A 41 -2.56 8.48 0.04
N LYS A 42 -3.43 7.67 -0.57
CA LYS A 42 -3.20 6.23 -0.72
C LYS A 42 -2.23 6.00 -1.88
N LYS A 43 -1.07 5.38 -1.61
CA LYS A 43 -0.20 4.86 -2.68
C LYS A 43 -0.95 3.82 -3.49
N ARG A 44 -1.07 4.04 -4.81
CA ARG A 44 -1.60 3.05 -5.75
C ARG A 44 -0.40 2.32 -6.37
N ASN A 45 -0.41 1.00 -6.33
CA ASN A 45 0.52 0.21 -7.15
C ASN A 45 -0.16 -0.03 -8.51
N PRO A 46 0.39 0.50 -9.62
CA PRO A 46 -0.20 0.32 -10.95
C PRO A 46 -0.43 -1.15 -11.31
N TRP A 47 0.49 -2.01 -10.86
CA TRP A 47 0.49 -3.45 -11.14
C TRP A 47 -0.68 -4.23 -10.54
N ILE A 48 -1.24 -3.78 -9.40
CA ILE A 48 -2.33 -4.50 -8.71
C ILE A 48 -3.68 -4.20 -9.38
N GLU A 49 -3.87 -3.02 -9.95
CA GLU A 49 -5.10 -2.65 -10.65
C GLU A 49 -5.22 -3.41 -12.00
N SER A 50 -4.11 -3.63 -12.72
CA SER A 50 -4.10 -4.42 -13.97
C SER A 50 -4.39 -5.91 -13.76
N PHE A 51 -3.98 -6.49 -12.62
CA PHE A 51 -4.20 -7.91 -12.31
C PHE A 51 -5.66 -8.23 -11.97
N GLY A 52 -6.48 -7.23 -11.61
CA GLY A 52 -7.91 -7.39 -11.29
C GLY A 52 -8.82 -7.36 -12.52
N THR A 53 -8.43 -6.63 -13.57
CA THR A 53 -9.25 -6.47 -14.79
C THR A 53 -9.03 -7.58 -15.82
N MET A 54 -7.86 -8.24 -15.82
CA MET A 54 -7.52 -9.29 -16.79
C MET A 54 -7.94 -10.71 -16.37
N LYS A 55 -8.35 -10.90 -15.11
CA LYS A 55 -8.59 -12.21 -14.49
C LYS A 55 -9.92 -12.90 -14.83
N PHE A 56 -10.70 -12.38 -15.77
CA PHE A 56 -11.97 -13.01 -16.16
C PHE A 56 -11.96 -13.73 -17.51
N SER A 57 -10.89 -13.65 -18.32
CA SER A 57 -10.88 -14.28 -19.65
C SER A 57 -9.94 -15.45 -19.83
N LYS A 58 -9.04 -15.75 -18.88
CA LYS A 58 -8.16 -16.92 -18.95
C LYS A 58 -8.00 -17.59 -17.59
N SER A 59 -8.04 -18.92 -17.59
CA SER A 59 -7.79 -19.75 -16.42
C SER A 59 -6.33 -19.65 -15.98
N THR A 60 -6.05 -19.87 -14.68
CA THR A 60 -4.67 -19.89 -14.14
C THR A 60 -3.77 -20.87 -14.88
N GLU A 61 -4.33 -21.96 -15.41
CA GLU A 61 -3.63 -22.97 -16.21
C GLU A 61 -3.19 -22.43 -17.59
N GLU A 62 -4.00 -21.59 -18.24
CA GLU A 62 -3.62 -20.95 -19.51
C GLU A 62 -2.46 -19.97 -19.33
N ILE A 63 -2.46 -19.20 -18.23
CA ILE A 63 -1.38 -18.25 -17.93
C ILE A 63 -0.06 -18.98 -17.67
N LEU A 64 -0.11 -20.09 -16.92
CA LEU A 64 1.06 -20.92 -16.66
C LEU A 64 1.61 -21.55 -17.94
N LYS A 65 0.74 -21.93 -18.88
CA LYS A 65 1.13 -22.52 -20.16
C LYS A 65 1.76 -21.50 -21.12
N GLU A 66 1.24 -20.28 -21.18
CA GLU A 66 1.83 -19.20 -22.00
C GLU A 66 3.24 -18.80 -21.51
N VAL A 67 3.44 -18.74 -20.18
CA VAL A 67 4.74 -18.43 -19.59
C VAL A 67 5.76 -19.55 -19.84
N ASP A 68 5.31 -20.81 -19.85
CA ASP A 68 6.17 -21.95 -20.18
C ASP A 68 6.54 -21.92 -21.66
N GLU A 69 5.59 -21.72 -22.58
CA GLU A 69 5.85 -21.64 -24.03
C GLU A 69 6.75 -20.45 -24.44
N GLU A 70 6.59 -19.27 -23.83
CA GLU A 70 7.48 -18.11 -24.09
C GLU A 70 8.90 -18.29 -23.53
N GLY A 71 9.11 -19.23 -22.61
CA GLY A 71 10.42 -19.52 -21.99
C GLY A 71 11.35 -20.42 -22.81
N TRP A 72 10.91 -20.93 -23.97
CA TRP A 72 11.68 -21.86 -24.82
C TRP A 72 12.18 -21.27 -26.15
N ASP A 73 12.00 -19.98 -26.42
CA ASP A 73 12.59 -19.28 -27.57
C ASP A 73 13.82 -18.42 -27.18
N GLU A 74 14.85 -19.08 -26.60
CA GLU A 74 16.27 -18.64 -26.69
C GLU A 74 17.11 -19.63 -27.51
#